data_AF-A0A9Q0S764-F1
#
_entry.id   AF-A0A9Q0S764-F1
#
_cell.length_a   1.000
_cell.length_b   1.000
_cell.length_c   1.000
_cell.angle_alpha   90.00
_cell.angle_beta   90.00
_cell.angle_gamma   90.00
#
_symmetry.space_group_name_H-M   'P 1'
#
loop_
_entity.id
_entity.type
_entity.pdbx_description
1 polymer ?
#
loop_
_entity_poly.entity_id
_entity_poly.type
_entity_poly.pdbx_seq_one_letter_code
_entity_poly.pdbx_strand_id
1 'polypeptide(L)'
;TVKVYNTKSAEEYFAHRCHDSYVDNVKCSKDGTLLLTSNVRRRPFSAMWNIERNQFSSKLIFNEDEFLEFSKLDEDKILGANPVRTTIYDIRTGQAIASYKSFFNNYCSLNRATFSPLDDLILSG
;
A
#
# COMPACT_ATOMS: atom_id res chain seq x y z
N THR A 1 10.60 8.43 -5.22
CA THR A 1 10.76 9.20 -3.97
C THR A 1 9.41 9.69 -3.50
N VAL A 2 9.15 9.63 -2.19
CA VAL A 2 7.98 10.26 -1.55
C VAL A 2 8.46 11.50 -0.80
N LYS A 3 7.68 12.58 -0.86
CA LYS A 3 7.98 13.85 -0.22
C LYS A 3 6.83 14.26 0.70
N VAL A 4 7.17 14.81 1.85
CA VAL A 4 6.22 15.33 2.84
C VAL A 4 6.38 16.84 2.88
N TYR A 5 5.26 17.56 2.84
CA TYR A 5 5.23 19.02 2.85
C TYR A 5 4.40 19.53 4.02
N ASN A 6 4.84 20.65 4.60
CA ASN A 6 4.01 21.40 5.52
C ASN A 6 2.96 22.19 4.73
N THR A 7 1.68 21.93 4.98
CA THR A 7 0.58 22.59 4.24
C THR A 7 0.39 24.06 4.58
N LYS A 8 0.95 24.54 5.70
CA LYS A 8 0.87 25.95 6.12
C LYS A 8 2.02 26.78 5.56
N SER A 9 3.25 26.27 5.57
CA SER A 9 4.42 26.99 5.03
C SER A 9 4.73 26.67 3.57
N ALA A 10 4.13 25.62 3.01
CA ALA A 10 4.44 25.06 1.68
C ALA A 10 5.89 24.56 1.53
N GLU A 11 6.62 24.40 2.63
CA GLU A 11 8.00 23.91 2.63
C GLU A 11 8.04 22.38 2.65
N GLU A 12 9.07 21.81 2.01
CA GLU A 12 9.39 20.39 2.12
C GLU A 12 9.83 20.09 3.56
N TYR A 13 9.13 19.17 4.20
CA TYR A 13 9.41 18.75 5.58
C TYR A 13 10.49 17.65 5.60
N PHE A 14 10.32 16.61 4.77
CA PHE A 14 11.36 15.64 4.45
C PHE A 14 11.00 14.84 3.18
N ALA A 15 11.99 14.13 2.63
CA ALA A 15 11.82 13.25 1.49
C ALA A 15 12.53 11.91 1.72
N HIS A 16 12.00 10.84 1.14
CA HIS A 16 12.58 9.50 1.26
C HIS A 16 12.44 8.71 -0.05
N ARG A 17 13.52 8.06 -0.48
CA ARG A 17 13.52 7.19 -1.65
C ARG A 17 12.97 5.82 -1.27
N CYS A 18 11.65 5.66 -1.41
CA CYS A 18 10.96 4.39 -1.08
C CYS A 18 11.20 3.29 -2.12
N HIS A 19 11.34 3.67 -3.40
CA HIS A 19 11.47 2.74 -4.54
C HIS A 19 12.53 3.24 -5.51
N ASP A 20 13.10 2.32 -6.28
CA ASP A 20 14.04 2.63 -7.38
C ASP A 20 13.34 3.06 -8.68
N SER A 21 12.02 3.07 -8.69
CA SER A 21 11.19 3.58 -9.78
C SER A 21 10.21 4.65 -9.29
N TYR A 22 9.32 5.08 -10.19
CA TYR A 22 8.20 5.94 -9.87
C TYR A 22 7.34 5.33 -8.76
N VAL A 23 6.70 6.18 -7.97
CA VAL A 23 5.73 5.74 -6.96
C VAL A 23 4.36 6.10 -7.52
N ASP A 24 3.55 5.08 -7.80
CA ASP A 24 2.25 5.20 -8.45
C ASP A 24 1.12 5.44 -7.43
N ASN A 25 1.30 4.99 -6.19
CA ASN A 25 0.33 5.17 -5.10
C ASN A 25 1.03 5.37 -3.75
N VAL A 26 0.43 6.22 -2.91
CA VAL A 26 0.86 6.50 -1.53
C VAL A 26 -0.37 6.61 -0.64
N LYS A 27 -0.37 5.93 0.51
CA LYS A 27 -1.45 5.98 1.51
C LYS A 27 -0.88 6.01 2.92
N CYS A 28 -1.30 6.98 3.74
CA CYS A 28 -1.01 6.99 5.17
C CYS A 28 -2.13 6.28 5.94
N SER A 29 -1.78 5.64 7.06
CA SER A 29 -2.78 5.22 8.06
C SER A 29 -3.45 6.44 8.70
N LYS A 30 -4.66 6.25 9.25
CA LYS A 30 -5.45 7.27 9.95
C LYS A 30 -4.69 7.89 11.13
N ASP A 31 -3.92 7.09 11.85
CA ASP A 31 -3.12 7.53 12.99
C ASP A 31 -1.81 8.24 12.57
N GLY A 32 -1.48 8.20 11.27
CA GLY A 32 -0.28 8.83 10.71
C GLY A 32 1.03 8.11 11.03
N THR A 33 0.99 6.87 11.56
CA THR A 33 2.19 6.13 11.95
C THR A 33 2.73 5.21 10.85
N LEU A 34 1.92 4.88 9.84
CA LEU A 34 2.28 3.97 8.75
C LEU A 34 2.06 4.62 7.38
N LEU A 35 2.88 4.17 6.42
CA LEU A 35 2.79 4.54 5.01
C LEU A 35 2.77 3.28 4.15
N LEU A 36 1.89 3.20 3.17
CA LEU A 36 1.97 2.27 2.05
C LEU A 36 2.44 3.02 0.81
N THR A 37 3.34 2.39 0.06
CA THR A 37 3.77 2.88 -1.26
C THR A 37 3.75 1.75 -2.27
N SER A 38 3.34 2.05 -3.50
CA SER A 38 3.26 1.07 -4.58
C SER A 38 3.82 1.60 -5.89
N ASN A 39 4.31 0.69 -6.72
CA ASN A 39 4.75 0.90 -8.09
C ASN A 39 4.55 -0.38 -8.92
N VAL A 40 4.41 -0.26 -10.24
CA VAL A 40 4.19 -1.41 -11.13
C VAL A 40 5.37 -1.73 -12.04
N ARG A 41 6.50 -1.03 -11.90
CA ARG A 41 7.61 -1.13 -12.85
C ARG A 41 8.77 -1.96 -12.35
N ARG A 42 9.11 -1.86 -11.07
CA ARG A 42 10.28 -2.53 -10.49
C ARG A 42 9.97 -3.04 -9.09
N ARG A 43 10.48 -4.23 -8.82
CA ARG A 43 10.37 -4.83 -7.50
C ARG A 43 11.29 -4.13 -6.48
N PRO A 44 10.90 -4.09 -5.19
CA PRO A 44 9.59 -4.52 -4.70
C PRO A 44 8.47 -3.61 -5.22
N PHE A 45 7.35 -4.19 -5.63
CA PHE A 45 6.26 -3.39 -6.20
C PHE A 45 5.63 -2.52 -5.13
N SER A 46 5.40 -3.07 -3.94
CA SER A 46 4.89 -2.28 -2.83
C SER A 46 5.65 -2.52 -1.52
N ALA A 47 5.52 -1.58 -0.60
CA ALA A 47 6.13 -1.64 0.71
C ALA A 47 5.30 -0.86 1.74
N MET A 48 5.41 -1.28 3.00
CA MET A 48 4.91 -0.56 4.16
C MET A 48 6.08 0.00 4.98
N TRP A 49 5.91 1.21 5.48
CA TRP A 49 6.92 1.96 6.22
C TRP A 49 6.36 2.43 7.55
N ASN A 50 7.16 2.43 8.62
CA ASN A 50 6.86 3.25 9.80
C ASN A 50 7.24 4.70 9.52
N ILE A 51 6.44 5.62 10.03
CA ILE A 51 6.68 7.06 10.01
C ILE A 51 7.08 7.48 11.41
N GLU A 52 8.37 7.73 11.62
CA GLU A 52 8.90 8.17 12.92
C GLU A 52 9.94 9.27 12.70
N ARG A 53 9.86 10.34 13.51
CA ARG A 53 10.90 11.39 13.57
C ARG A 53 11.38 11.87 12.19
N ASN A 54 10.43 12.14 11.29
CA ASN A 54 10.67 12.68 9.94
C ASN A 54 11.44 11.72 9.03
N GLN A 55 11.30 10.42 9.26
CA GLN A 55 11.91 9.38 8.44
C GLN A 55 10.93 8.25 8.20
N PHE A 56 11.09 7.60 7.05
CA PHE A 56 10.44 6.33 6.77
C PHE A 56 11.44 5.20 7.02
N SER A 57 11.03 4.21 7.82
CA SER A 57 11.77 2.96 7.98
C SER A 57 10.94 1.82 7.41
N SER A 58 11.55 1.00 6.55
CA SER A 58 10.86 -0.14 5.93
C SER A 58 10.40 -1.12 7.01
N LYS A 59 9.13 -1.54 6.93
CA LYS A 59 8.50 -2.47 7.86
C LYS A 59 8.09 -3.78 7.19
N LEU A 60 7.41 -3.71 6.05
CA LEU A 60 7.03 -4.88 5.25
C LEU A 60 7.28 -4.62 3.76
N ILE A 61 7.61 -5.66 3.02
CA ILE A 61 7.90 -5.60 1.58
C ILE A 61 6.99 -6.59 0.85
N PHE A 62 6.35 -6.12 -0.22
CA PHE A 62 5.41 -6.89 -1.03
C PHE A 62 5.93 -6.95 -2.47
N ASN A 63 6.62 -8.04 -2.79
CA ASN A 63 7.30 -8.20 -4.09
C ASN A 63 6.35 -8.39 -5.28
N GLU A 64 5.15 -8.91 -5.01
CA GLU A 64 4.19 -9.32 -6.04
C GLU A 64 2.93 -8.45 -6.07
N ASP A 65 2.70 -7.60 -5.07
CA ASP A 65 1.50 -6.77 -4.98
C ASP A 65 1.79 -5.38 -5.54
N GLU A 66 1.10 -5.06 -6.63
CA GLU A 66 1.22 -3.81 -7.40
C GLU A 66 0.41 -2.66 -6.80
N PHE A 67 -0.52 -2.98 -5.90
CA PHE A 67 -1.34 -2.02 -5.17
C PHE A 67 -1.57 -2.51 -3.76
N LEU A 68 -1.48 -1.60 -2.78
CA LEU A 68 -1.82 -1.87 -1.38
C LEU A 68 -2.85 -0.88 -0.85
N GLU A 69 -3.69 -1.35 0.05
CA GLU A 69 -4.61 -0.52 0.81
C GLU A 69 -4.79 -1.03 2.25
N PHE A 70 -4.97 -0.12 3.21
CA PHE A 70 -5.37 -0.49 4.57
C PHE A 70 -6.85 -0.89 4.62
N SER A 71 -7.20 -1.76 5.57
CA SER A 71 -8.59 -2.00 5.97
C SER A 71 -9.27 -0.70 6.46
N LYS A 72 -10.58 -0.56 6.23
CA LYS A 72 -11.31 0.70 6.41
C LYS A 72 -11.74 0.97 7.83
N LEU A 73 -12.08 -0.05 8.60
CA LEU A 73 -12.63 0.10 9.93
C LEU A 73 -11.48 0.30 10.93
N ASP A 74 -10.69 -0.75 11.13
CA ASP A 74 -9.68 -0.81 12.20
C ASP A 74 -8.23 -0.60 11.71
N GLU A 75 -7.98 -0.58 10.39
CA GLU A 75 -6.63 -0.52 9.79
C GLU A 75 -5.65 -1.59 10.33
N ASP A 76 -6.17 -2.75 10.72
CA ASP A 76 -5.40 -3.88 11.24
C ASP A 76 -4.95 -4.88 10.15
N LYS A 77 -5.38 -4.66 8.90
CA LYS A 77 -5.08 -5.51 7.74
C LYS A 77 -4.64 -4.67 6.54
N ILE A 78 -3.93 -5.33 5.63
CA ILE A 78 -3.56 -4.78 4.32
C ILE A 78 -4.19 -5.63 3.24
N LEU A 79 -4.81 -5.00 2.25
CA LEU A 79 -5.20 -5.63 0.99
C LEU A 79 -4.09 -5.38 -0.03
N GLY A 80 -3.43 -6.43 -0.47
CA GLY A 80 -2.52 -6.40 -1.61
C GLY A 80 -3.19 -6.94 -2.86
N ALA A 81 -2.95 -6.30 -3.99
CA ALA A 81 -3.55 -6.66 -5.25
C ALA A 81 -2.51 -6.66 -6.38
N ASN A 82 -2.64 -7.64 -7.25
CA ASN A 82 -1.97 -7.74 -8.54
C ASN A 82 -2.95 -8.27 -9.59
N PRO A 83 -2.57 -8.34 -10.88
CA PRO A 83 -3.49 -8.71 -11.94
C PRO A 83 -4.18 -10.07 -11.79
N VAL A 84 -3.60 -11.01 -11.02
CA VAL A 84 -4.12 -12.39 -10.93
C VAL A 84 -4.66 -12.75 -9.55
N ARG A 85 -4.38 -11.93 -8.53
CA ARG A 85 -4.68 -12.26 -7.14
C ARG A 85 -4.83 -11.01 -6.28
N THR A 86 -5.72 -11.14 -5.31
CA THR A 86 -5.88 -10.21 -4.19
C THR A 86 -5.66 -10.97 -2.89
N THR A 87 -4.81 -10.45 -2.01
CA THR A 87 -4.42 -11.09 -0.75
C THR A 87 -4.66 -10.14 0.41
N ILE A 88 -5.23 -10.66 1.49
CA ILE A 88 -5.36 -9.97 2.77
C ILE A 88 -4.17 -10.38 3.63
N TYR A 89 -3.47 -9.41 4.21
CA TYR A 89 -2.35 -9.61 5.13
C TYR A 89 -2.67 -9.03 6.50
N ASP A 90 -2.17 -9.69 7.54
CA ASP A 90 -2.11 -9.12 8.89
C ASP A 90 -1.05 -7.99 8.92
N ILE A 91 -1.43 -6.80 9.39
CA ILE A 91 -0.56 -5.61 9.32
C ILE A 91 0.69 -5.73 10.23
N ARG A 92 0.60 -6.52 11.31
CA ARG A 92 1.67 -6.60 12.32
C ARG A 92 2.74 -7.57 11.89
N THR A 93 2.34 -8.71 11.35
CA THR A 93 3.21 -9.83 10.99
C THR A 93 3.58 -9.84 9.50
N GLY A 94 2.74 -9.22 8.66
CA GLY A 94 2.84 -9.33 7.20
C GLY A 94 2.45 -10.68 6.65
N GLN A 95 1.89 -11.57 7.47
CA GLN A 95 1.46 -12.89 7.03
C GLN A 95 0.14 -12.81 6.25
N ALA A 96 0.05 -13.60 5.18
CA ALA A 96 -1.18 -13.72 4.41
C ALA A 96 -2.26 -14.44 5.25
N ILE A 97 -3.41 -13.79 5.39
CA ILE A 97 -4.61 -14.33 6.05
C ILE A 97 -5.46 -15.11 5.04
N ALA A 98 -5.67 -14.52 3.86
CA ALA A 98 -6.50 -15.10 2.79
C ALA A 98 -6.07 -14.58 1.41
N SER A 99 -6.24 -15.40 0.37
CA SER A 99 -5.99 -15.01 -1.01
C SER A 99 -7.14 -15.42 -1.91
N TYR A 100 -7.47 -14.54 -2.85
CA TYR A 100 -8.57 -14.68 -3.79
C TYR A 100 -8.01 -14.55 -5.21
N LYS A 101 -8.45 -15.41 -6.13
CA LYS A 101 -8.12 -15.26 -7.54
C LYS A 101 -8.83 -14.02 -8.07
N SER A 102 -8.08 -13.12 -8.68
CA SER A 102 -8.64 -12.02 -9.47
C SER A 102 -8.73 -12.49 -10.91
N PHE A 103 -9.90 -12.38 -11.53
CA PHE A 103 -10.10 -12.78 -12.92
C PHE A 103 -10.02 -11.54 -13.81
N PHE A 104 -8.82 -10.97 -13.92
CA PHE A 104 -8.59 -9.85 -14.84
C PHE A 104 -8.40 -10.38 -16.26
N ASN A 105 -9.21 -9.91 -17.21
CA ASN A 105 -9.01 -10.17 -18.64
C ASN A 105 -7.95 -9.20 -19.16
N ASN A 106 -7.08 -9.65 -20.06
CA ASN A 106 -5.73 -9.13 -20.38
C ASN A 106 -5.62 -7.69 -20.95
N TYR A 107 -6.57 -6.80 -20.70
CA TYR A 107 -6.61 -5.43 -21.20
C TYR A 107 -6.30 -4.44 -20.06
N CYS A 108 -5.02 -4.36 -19.69
CA CYS A 108 -4.38 -3.25 -18.96
C CYS A 108 -5.29 -2.41 -18.05
N SER A 109 -5.67 -2.94 -16.90
CA SER A 109 -6.00 -2.10 -15.74
C SER A 109 -5.31 -2.63 -14.49
N LEU A 110 -4.87 -1.69 -13.66
CA LEU A 110 -4.34 -1.99 -12.33
C LEU A 110 -5.48 -2.53 -11.47
N ASN A 111 -5.33 -3.74 -10.91
CA ASN A 111 -6.27 -4.26 -9.93
C ASN A 111 -6.17 -3.40 -8.67
N ARG A 112 -7.18 -2.54 -8.46
CA ARG A 112 -7.30 -1.67 -7.29
C ARG A 112 -8.32 -2.25 -6.33
N ALA A 113 -8.02 -3.43 -5.81
CA ALA A 113 -8.90 -4.06 -4.85
C ALA A 113 -9.08 -3.17 -3.61
N THR A 114 -10.28 -3.20 -3.03
CA THR A 114 -10.60 -2.38 -1.84
C THR A 114 -11.50 -3.15 -0.87
N PHE A 115 -11.37 -2.83 0.41
CA PHE A 115 -12.29 -3.28 1.46
C PHE A 115 -13.60 -2.48 1.43
N SER A 116 -14.71 -3.12 1.81
CA SER A 116 -15.94 -2.42 2.20
C SER A 116 -15.68 -1.53 3.43
N PRO A 117 -16.54 -0.54 3.70
CA PRO A 117 -16.37 0.32 4.89
C PRO A 117 -16.35 -0.43 6.23
N LEU A 118 -16.88 -1.65 6.28
CA LEU A 118 -16.96 -2.49 7.48
C LEU A 118 -15.93 -3.64 7.49
N ASP A 119 -15.05 -3.71 6.48
CA ASP A 119 -14.03 -4.77 6.32
C ASP A 119 -14.55 -6.21 6.22
N ASP A 120 -15.85 -6.38 6.01
CA ASP A 120 -16.53 -7.67 5.87
C ASP A 120 -16.55 -8.18 4.42
N LEU A 121 -16.29 -7.30 3.45
CA LEU A 121 -16.27 -7.61 2.03
C LEU A 121 -15.03 -6.99 1.37
N ILE A 122 -14.60 -7.60 0.26
CA ILE A 122 -13.62 -7.01 -0.65
C ILE A 122 -14.21 -6.90 -2.04
N LEU A 123 -13.88 -5.82 -2.74
CA LEU A 123 -14.09 -5.68 -4.16
C LEU A 123 -12.74 -5.88 -4.82
N SER A 124 -12.61 -6.92 -5.63
CA SER A 124 -11.44 -7.19 -6.45
C SER A 124 -11.90 -7.15 -7.90
N GLY A 125 -11.32 -6.23 -8.66
CA GLY A 125 -11.70 -5.94 -10.04
C GLY A 125 -10.52 -6.16 -10.93
#